data_AF-A0A1H3HV74-F1
#
_entry.id   AF-A0A1H3HV74-F1
#
_cell.length_a   1.000
_cell.length_b   1.000
_cell.length_c   1.000
_cell.angle_alpha   90.00
_cell.angle_beta   90.00
_cell.angle_gamma   90.00
#
_symmetry.space_group_name_H-M   'P 1'
#
loop_
_entity.id
_entity.type
_entity.pdbx_description
1 polymer ?
#
loop_
_entity_poly.entity_id
_entity_poly.type
_entity_poly.pdbx_seq_one_letter_code
_entity_poly.pdbx_strand_id
1 'polypeptide(L)'
;MASRSDPTPTPDAPAERVASTLQSAGFVRLVPTATGDALAAAGLLSRALRGVDVPFQVRVDPLGAKPPATDEGVLVAVGAERPGADVTLAPSVGSAVSHRAYDVASTLAGEEPDPVLALAGVVAGGAHPGSVAGAVLDRAEAAGSVERRPGIAIPTADVVDGLAHSTLFHAPVSGDPDAVRSAIGSLAAADGERAGTELASFVALAVAGDDESTPRSADAVERALRPYATPDGPTATVGGLADVLNAVARERPGTAVALALGHGGTDAALEAWRTHARTVHTALRASHTGRYDGVFAVRSDVGADEDARAAGRLGALARLARDFRSPEPLVVALGEGVAAVSATESGASDAAEAIASEFATGERAAWTGTPTEAVVRFDPDAADADVIAAIREATR
;
A
#
# COMPACT_ATOMS: atom_id res chain seq x y z
N MET A 1 12.67 -15.97 -37.89
CA MET A 1 11.31 -15.73 -37.37
C MET A 1 10.83 -17.02 -36.73
N ALA A 2 11.17 -17.23 -35.45
CA ALA A 2 10.58 -18.30 -34.66
C ALA A 2 9.28 -17.74 -34.08
N SER A 3 8.15 -18.40 -34.34
CA SER A 3 6.87 -18.07 -33.73
C SER A 3 7.03 -18.13 -32.21
N ARG A 4 7.00 -16.98 -31.53
CA ARG A 4 6.70 -16.92 -30.10
C ARG A 4 5.31 -17.51 -29.94
N SER A 5 5.22 -18.69 -29.35
CA SER A 5 3.97 -19.19 -28.78
C SER A 5 3.54 -18.16 -27.76
N ASP A 6 2.43 -17.48 -28.02
CA ASP A 6 1.83 -16.48 -27.15
C ASP A 6 1.44 -17.18 -25.82
N PRO A 7 2.18 -17.00 -24.72
CA PRO A 7 1.75 -17.55 -23.45
C PRO A 7 0.68 -16.58 -22.93
N THR A 8 -0.58 -16.98 -23.00
CA THR A 8 -1.63 -16.31 -22.21
C THR A 8 -1.14 -16.21 -20.76
N PRO A 9 -0.97 -15.00 -20.21
CA PRO A 9 -0.45 -14.82 -18.86
C PRO A 9 -1.43 -15.52 -17.91
N THR A 10 -0.95 -16.53 -17.19
CA THR A 10 -1.75 -17.19 -16.16
C THR A 10 -1.46 -16.45 -14.87
N PRO A 11 -2.39 -15.62 -14.33
CA PRO A 11 -2.28 -15.22 -12.94
C PRO A 11 -2.11 -16.50 -12.11
N ASP A 12 -1.21 -16.46 -11.14
CA ASP A 12 -0.91 -17.63 -10.28
C ASP A 12 -0.08 -18.77 -10.92
N ALA A 13 0.76 -18.46 -11.90
CA ALA A 13 1.86 -19.36 -12.28
C ALA A 13 2.71 -19.80 -11.05
N PRO A 14 3.09 -21.09 -10.94
CA PRO A 14 3.92 -21.60 -9.84
C PRO A 14 5.25 -20.87 -9.70
N ALA A 15 5.77 -20.76 -8.47
CA ALA A 15 6.99 -20.01 -8.17
C ALA A 15 8.19 -20.49 -8.99
N GLU A 16 8.31 -21.80 -9.21
CA GLU A 16 9.38 -22.43 -9.98
C GLU A 16 9.33 -22.04 -11.46
N ARG A 17 8.11 -21.93 -12.02
CA ARG A 17 7.92 -21.50 -13.41
C ARG A 17 8.31 -20.04 -13.58
N VAL A 18 7.91 -19.19 -12.64
CA VAL A 18 8.29 -17.78 -12.65
C VAL A 18 9.80 -17.65 -12.50
N ALA A 19 10.42 -18.32 -11.52
CA ALA A 19 11.85 -18.30 -11.31
C ALA A 19 12.63 -18.78 -12.55
N SER A 20 12.21 -19.87 -13.20
CA SER A 20 12.83 -20.35 -14.44
C SER A 20 12.72 -19.35 -15.60
N THR A 21 11.58 -18.67 -15.72
CA THR A 21 11.37 -17.60 -16.72
C THR A 21 12.32 -16.44 -16.47
N LEU A 22 12.45 -16.02 -15.21
CA LEU A 22 13.34 -14.92 -14.80
C LEU A 22 14.81 -15.27 -14.98
N GLN A 23 15.21 -16.50 -14.63
CA GLN A 23 16.60 -16.97 -14.73
C GLN A 23 17.09 -17.06 -16.19
N SER A 24 16.19 -17.38 -17.13
CA SER A 24 16.52 -17.48 -18.55
C SER A 24 16.42 -16.14 -19.31
N ALA A 25 15.99 -15.07 -18.64
CA ALA A 25 15.81 -13.77 -19.25
C ALA A 25 17.16 -13.07 -19.51
N GLY A 26 17.34 -12.50 -20.70
CA GLY A 26 18.47 -11.62 -20.97
C GLY A 26 18.36 -10.24 -20.31
N PHE A 27 17.14 -9.82 -19.94
CA PHE A 27 16.83 -8.59 -19.23
C PHE A 27 15.41 -8.66 -18.65
N VAL A 28 15.19 -8.12 -17.45
CA VAL A 28 13.87 -8.12 -16.78
C VAL A 28 13.37 -6.70 -16.51
N ARG A 29 12.12 -6.40 -16.88
CA ARG A 29 11.44 -5.14 -16.57
C ARG A 29 10.37 -5.39 -15.52
N LEU A 30 10.56 -4.88 -14.31
CA LEU A 30 9.56 -4.95 -13.24
C LEU A 30 8.74 -3.67 -13.21
N VAL A 31 7.42 -3.82 -13.27
CA VAL A 31 6.46 -2.71 -13.26
C VAL A 31 5.48 -2.87 -12.10
N PRO A 32 5.90 -2.52 -10.86
CA PRO A 32 5.01 -2.52 -9.72
C PRO A 32 3.96 -1.40 -9.78
N THR A 33 2.78 -1.68 -9.25
CA THR A 33 1.83 -0.63 -8.84
C THR A 33 2.42 0.20 -7.71
N ALA A 34 1.92 1.43 -7.54
CA ALA A 34 2.40 2.36 -6.50
C ALA A 34 1.85 2.00 -5.10
N THR A 35 1.99 0.74 -4.68
CA THR A 35 1.62 0.24 -3.36
C THR A 35 2.84 -0.33 -2.64
N GLY A 36 2.81 -0.36 -1.31
CA GLY A 36 3.91 -0.91 -0.52
C GLY A 36 4.11 -2.41 -0.73
N ASP A 37 3.03 -3.17 -0.93
CA ASP A 37 3.09 -4.61 -1.23
C ASP A 37 3.79 -4.89 -2.58
N ALA A 38 3.34 -4.22 -3.65
CA ALA A 38 3.94 -4.38 -4.97
C ALA A 38 5.40 -3.89 -5.02
N LEU A 39 5.71 -2.82 -4.28
CA LEU A 39 7.07 -2.30 -4.17
C LEU A 39 8.00 -3.27 -3.41
N ALA A 40 7.53 -3.85 -2.29
CA ALA A 40 8.29 -4.86 -1.56
C ALA A 40 8.55 -6.09 -2.44
N ALA A 41 7.53 -6.55 -3.16
CA ALA A 41 7.66 -7.63 -4.13
C ALA A 41 8.70 -7.33 -5.21
N ALA A 42 8.67 -6.14 -5.81
CA ALA A 42 9.65 -5.74 -6.81
C ALA A 42 11.07 -5.67 -6.22
N GLY A 43 11.23 -5.20 -4.98
CA GLY A 43 12.50 -5.17 -4.25
C GLY A 43 13.08 -6.57 -4.04
N LEU A 44 12.27 -7.53 -3.59
CA LEU A 44 12.66 -8.93 -3.39
C LEU A 44 13.14 -9.58 -4.69
N LEU A 45 12.34 -9.47 -5.76
CA LEU A 45 12.70 -10.03 -7.07
C LEU A 45 13.97 -9.40 -7.63
N SER A 46 14.11 -8.08 -7.51
CA SER A 46 15.28 -7.37 -8.00
C SER A 46 16.57 -7.76 -7.27
N ARG A 47 16.50 -7.99 -5.96
CA ARG A 47 17.63 -8.50 -5.17
C ARG A 47 18.00 -9.92 -5.60
N ALA A 48 17.01 -10.79 -5.83
CA ALA A 48 17.24 -12.14 -6.32
C ALA A 48 17.83 -12.15 -7.74
N LEU A 49 17.31 -11.32 -8.65
CA LEU A 49 17.84 -11.14 -10.02
C LEU A 49 19.30 -10.68 -10.00
N ARG A 50 19.65 -9.75 -9.10
CA ARG A 50 21.05 -9.35 -8.87
C ARG A 50 21.91 -10.53 -8.42
N GLY A 51 21.40 -11.38 -7.52
CA GLY A 51 22.12 -12.55 -7.02
C GLY A 51 22.40 -13.60 -8.10
N VAL A 52 21.61 -13.64 -9.17
CA VAL A 52 21.80 -14.54 -10.32
C VAL A 52 22.32 -13.84 -11.58
N ASP A 53 22.86 -12.63 -11.44
CA ASP A 53 23.44 -11.82 -12.52
C ASP A 53 22.49 -11.53 -13.71
N VAL A 54 21.17 -11.49 -13.46
CA VAL A 54 20.19 -11.09 -14.48
C VAL A 54 19.96 -9.57 -14.41
N PRO A 55 20.27 -8.80 -15.47
CA PRO A 55 20.08 -7.36 -15.46
C PRO A 55 18.60 -6.99 -15.48
N PHE A 56 18.25 -5.92 -14.78
CA PHE A 56 16.86 -5.52 -14.61
C PHE A 56 16.65 -4.00 -14.56
N GLN A 57 15.40 -3.59 -14.77
CA GLN A 57 14.89 -2.25 -14.55
C GLN A 57 13.61 -2.32 -13.73
N VAL A 58 13.49 -1.44 -12.73
CA VAL A 58 12.24 -1.26 -11.98
C VAL A 58 11.65 0.10 -12.34
N ARG A 59 10.37 0.14 -12.71
CA ARG A 59 9.64 1.38 -12.97
C ARG A 59 8.27 1.31 -12.31
N VAL A 60 8.02 2.17 -11.33
CA VAL A 60 6.67 2.38 -10.79
C VAL A 60 5.93 3.29 -11.77
N ASP A 61 4.90 2.76 -12.39
CA ASP A 61 4.15 3.50 -13.41
C ASP A 61 2.98 4.27 -12.78
N PRO A 62 2.76 5.53 -13.20
CA PRO A 62 1.52 6.21 -12.86
C PRO A 62 0.33 5.50 -13.52
N LEU A 63 -0.87 5.74 -12.97
CA LEU A 63 -2.12 5.26 -13.56
C LEU A 63 -2.17 5.61 -15.05
N GLY A 64 -2.65 4.69 -15.90
CA GLY A 64 -2.79 4.90 -17.34
C GLY A 64 -1.49 4.99 -18.14
N ALA A 65 -0.32 4.70 -17.54
CA ALA A 65 0.92 4.65 -18.29
C ALA A 65 0.85 3.57 -19.39
N LYS A 66 1.29 3.92 -20.61
CA LYS A 66 1.40 2.97 -21.71
C LYS A 66 2.44 1.89 -21.34
N PRO A 67 2.17 0.61 -21.65
CA PRO A 67 3.13 -0.45 -21.41
C PRO A 67 4.41 -0.16 -22.21
N PRO A 68 5.59 -0.52 -21.67
CA PRO A 68 6.84 -0.38 -22.40
C PRO A 68 6.80 -1.22 -23.68
N ALA A 69 7.44 -0.75 -24.75
CA ALA A 69 7.62 -1.57 -25.96
C ALA A 69 8.41 -2.84 -25.62
N THR A 70 7.87 -4.01 -25.95
CA THR A 70 8.33 -5.33 -25.50
C THR A 70 9.34 -5.98 -26.44
N ASP A 71 10.04 -5.19 -27.27
CA ASP A 71 10.92 -5.75 -28.30
C ASP A 71 12.13 -6.49 -27.68
N GLU A 72 12.53 -6.18 -26.44
CA GLU A 72 13.61 -6.86 -25.71
C GLU A 72 13.35 -6.97 -24.18
N GLY A 73 13.41 -8.21 -23.66
CA GLY A 73 13.33 -8.55 -22.23
C GLY A 73 12.04 -9.27 -21.80
N VAL A 74 11.96 -9.65 -20.53
CA VAL A 74 10.77 -10.19 -19.86
C VAL A 74 10.09 -9.07 -19.08
N LEU A 75 8.80 -8.81 -19.35
CA LEU A 75 7.98 -7.84 -18.65
C LEU A 75 7.23 -8.51 -17.49
N VAL A 76 7.47 -8.02 -16.27
CA VAL A 76 6.84 -8.51 -15.03
C VAL A 76 5.92 -7.43 -14.47
N ALA A 77 4.61 -7.68 -14.51
CA ALA A 77 3.62 -6.85 -13.84
C ALA A 77 3.50 -7.28 -12.37
N VAL A 78 3.56 -6.32 -11.44
CA VAL A 78 3.54 -6.61 -9.99
C VAL A 78 2.44 -5.77 -9.33
N GLY A 79 1.54 -6.40 -8.59
CA GLY A 79 0.45 -5.74 -7.87
C GLY A 79 -0.84 -5.55 -8.66
N ALA A 80 -0.81 -5.67 -10.00
CA ALA A 80 -1.99 -5.66 -10.85
C ALA A 80 -1.66 -6.34 -12.19
N GLU A 81 -2.69 -6.83 -12.87
CA GLU A 81 -2.55 -7.30 -14.24
C GLU A 81 -2.19 -6.16 -15.19
N ARG A 82 -1.40 -6.46 -16.21
CA ARG A 82 -1.08 -5.51 -17.28
C ARG A 82 -1.09 -6.18 -18.64
N PRO A 83 -1.69 -5.55 -19.67
CA PRO A 83 -1.58 -6.04 -21.04
C PRO A 83 -0.12 -6.17 -21.49
N GLY A 84 0.21 -7.31 -22.10
CA GLY A 84 1.55 -7.58 -22.65
C GLY A 84 2.61 -7.99 -21.63
N ALA A 85 2.25 -8.19 -20.35
CA ALA A 85 3.17 -8.77 -19.37
C ALA A 85 3.39 -10.27 -19.62
N ASP A 86 4.66 -10.69 -19.65
CA ASP A 86 5.03 -12.10 -19.75
C ASP A 86 4.77 -12.84 -18.42
N VAL A 87 4.92 -12.12 -17.30
CA VAL A 87 4.69 -12.61 -15.94
C VAL A 87 3.83 -11.60 -15.18
N THR A 88 2.83 -12.11 -14.47
CA THR A 88 1.98 -11.30 -13.60
C THR A 88 1.99 -11.86 -12.18
N LEU A 89 2.33 -10.99 -11.22
CA LEU A 89 2.18 -11.21 -9.79
C LEU A 89 1.06 -10.30 -9.29
N ALA A 90 -0.18 -10.76 -9.43
CA ALA A 90 -1.36 -10.05 -8.96
C ALA A 90 -1.75 -10.52 -7.54
N PRO A 91 -2.39 -9.65 -6.73
CA PRO A 91 -2.96 -10.05 -5.46
C PRO A 91 -4.13 -11.02 -5.68
N SER A 92 -4.25 -12.01 -4.82
CA SER A 92 -5.41 -12.91 -4.73
C SER A 92 -5.99 -12.87 -3.32
N VAL A 93 -7.25 -13.26 -3.16
CA VAL A 93 -7.93 -13.21 -1.85
C VAL A 93 -7.14 -13.99 -0.81
N GLY A 94 -6.75 -13.33 0.28
CA GLY A 94 -5.95 -13.95 1.35
C GLY A 94 -4.45 -14.10 1.03
N SER A 95 -3.95 -13.48 -0.03
CA SER A 95 -2.55 -13.51 -0.45
C SER A 95 -1.96 -12.10 -0.57
N ALA A 96 -0.66 -11.99 -0.32
CA ALA A 96 0.11 -10.77 -0.54
C ALA A 96 1.12 -10.99 -1.67
N VAL A 97 1.33 -9.96 -2.49
CA VAL A 97 2.22 -10.04 -3.65
C VAL A 97 3.68 -10.18 -3.20
N SER A 98 4.04 -9.54 -2.09
CA SER A 98 5.38 -9.64 -1.48
C SER A 98 5.68 -11.03 -0.97
N HIS A 99 4.69 -11.75 -0.41
CA HIS A 99 4.85 -13.13 0.03
C HIS A 99 5.12 -14.05 -1.17
N ARG A 100 4.32 -13.92 -2.23
CA ARG A 100 4.56 -14.69 -3.46
C ARG A 100 5.92 -14.37 -4.11
N ALA A 101 6.32 -13.10 -4.10
CA ALA A 101 7.63 -12.69 -4.59
C ALA A 101 8.78 -13.25 -3.73
N TYR A 102 8.57 -13.42 -2.42
CA TYR A 102 9.51 -14.08 -1.52
C TYR A 102 9.73 -15.56 -1.92
N ASP A 103 8.67 -16.30 -2.23
CA ASP A 103 8.77 -17.70 -2.70
C ASP A 103 9.52 -17.81 -4.04
N VAL A 104 9.21 -16.92 -4.98
CA VAL A 104 9.92 -16.84 -6.27
C VAL A 104 11.39 -16.50 -6.07
N ALA A 105 11.69 -15.51 -5.23
CA ALA A 105 13.05 -15.07 -4.94
C ALA A 105 13.88 -16.18 -4.28
N SER A 106 13.28 -16.90 -3.33
CA SER A 106 13.89 -18.04 -2.64
C SER A 106 14.25 -19.16 -3.63
N THR A 107 13.38 -19.40 -4.61
CA THR A 107 13.62 -20.39 -5.67
C THR A 107 14.69 -19.94 -6.65
N LEU A 108 14.76 -18.63 -6.95
CA LEU A 108 15.64 -18.08 -7.99
C LEU A 108 17.11 -18.02 -7.54
N ALA A 109 17.38 -17.43 -6.38
CA ALA A 109 18.75 -17.10 -5.96
C ALA A 109 19.41 -18.19 -5.10
N GLY A 110 18.63 -19.08 -4.49
CA GLY A 110 19.14 -20.07 -3.54
C GLY A 110 19.68 -19.49 -2.22
N GLU A 111 19.75 -18.15 -2.11
CA GLU A 111 19.94 -17.41 -0.86
C GLU A 111 18.59 -16.97 -0.29
N GLU A 112 18.54 -16.84 1.03
CA GLU A 112 17.35 -16.42 1.76
C GLU A 112 16.99 -14.95 1.43
N PRO A 113 15.81 -14.67 0.85
CA PRO A 113 15.40 -13.29 0.61
C PRO A 113 15.14 -12.56 1.94
N ASP A 114 15.14 -11.23 1.89
CA ASP A 114 14.90 -10.37 3.06
C ASP A 114 13.48 -10.59 3.64
N PRO A 115 13.34 -11.23 4.82
CA PRO A 115 12.03 -11.53 5.37
C PRO A 115 11.34 -10.28 5.92
N VAL A 116 12.07 -9.27 6.37
CA VAL A 116 11.50 -8.02 6.91
C VAL A 116 10.79 -7.26 5.80
N LEU A 117 11.40 -7.17 4.61
CA LEU A 117 10.78 -6.54 3.44
C LEU A 117 9.51 -7.28 2.99
N ALA A 118 9.56 -8.62 2.98
CA ALA A 118 8.39 -9.43 2.63
C ALA A 118 7.21 -9.19 3.59
N LEU A 119 7.47 -9.26 4.91
CA LEU A 119 6.46 -9.04 5.94
C LEU A 119 5.92 -7.61 5.91
N ALA A 120 6.76 -6.61 5.63
CA ALA A 120 6.31 -5.23 5.47
C ALA A 120 5.39 -5.06 4.25
N GLY A 121 5.67 -5.75 3.15
CA GLY A 121 4.76 -5.80 2.00
C GLY A 121 3.40 -6.40 2.34
N VAL A 122 3.37 -7.48 3.13
CA VAL A 122 2.13 -8.13 3.61
C VAL A 122 1.29 -7.14 4.42
N VAL A 123 1.91 -6.43 5.37
CA VAL A 123 1.24 -5.40 6.18
C VAL A 123 0.77 -4.24 5.29
N ALA A 124 1.56 -3.84 4.30
CA ALA A 124 1.21 -2.75 3.38
C ALA A 124 0.00 -3.09 2.51
N GLY A 125 -0.20 -4.38 2.20
CA GLY A 125 -1.41 -4.91 1.55
C GLY A 125 -2.61 -5.08 2.48
N GLY A 126 -2.49 -4.67 3.76
CA GLY A 126 -3.58 -4.72 4.75
C GLY A 126 -3.76 -6.07 5.45
N ALA A 127 -2.85 -7.03 5.21
CA ALA A 127 -2.92 -8.36 5.81
C ALA A 127 -2.03 -8.50 7.06
N HIS A 128 -2.45 -9.35 8.00
CA HIS A 128 -1.63 -9.67 9.16
C HIS A 128 -0.54 -10.70 8.77
N PRO A 129 0.75 -10.48 9.10
CA PRO A 129 1.84 -11.35 8.67
C PRO A 129 1.67 -12.82 9.07
N GLY A 130 1.23 -13.08 10.30
CA GLY A 130 0.97 -14.45 10.78
C GLY A 130 -0.16 -15.18 10.05
N SER A 131 -1.04 -14.47 9.35
CA SER A 131 -2.16 -15.07 8.61
C SER A 131 -1.79 -15.47 7.18
N VAL A 132 -0.90 -14.70 6.54
CA VAL A 132 -0.55 -14.86 5.11
C VAL A 132 0.87 -15.41 4.91
N ALA A 133 1.81 -15.04 5.78
CA ALA A 133 3.23 -15.32 5.65
C ALA A 133 3.82 -15.95 6.93
N GLY A 134 3.05 -16.82 7.60
CA GLY A 134 3.44 -17.41 8.90
C GLY A 134 4.81 -18.08 8.89
N ALA A 135 5.13 -18.86 7.85
CA ALA A 135 6.43 -19.51 7.74
C ALA A 135 7.61 -18.53 7.55
N VAL A 136 7.37 -17.37 6.91
CA VAL A 136 8.38 -16.31 6.77
C VAL A 136 8.56 -15.60 8.11
N LEU A 137 7.45 -15.35 8.83
CA LEU A 137 7.47 -14.74 10.15
C LEU A 137 8.21 -15.61 11.17
N ASP A 138 7.87 -16.90 11.28
CA ASP A 138 8.51 -17.83 12.22
C ASP A 138 10.02 -17.86 12.03
N ARG A 139 10.48 -17.84 10.78
CA ARG A 139 11.89 -17.80 10.43
C ARG A 139 12.54 -16.47 10.81
N ALA A 140 11.88 -15.35 10.54
CA ALA A 140 12.37 -14.03 10.92
C ALA A 140 12.51 -13.88 12.45
N GLU A 141 11.58 -14.46 13.21
CA GLU A 141 11.64 -14.52 14.68
C GLU A 141 12.79 -15.42 15.14
N ALA A 142 12.92 -16.62 14.56
CA ALA A 142 14.00 -17.54 14.89
C ALA A 142 15.39 -16.96 14.57
N ALA A 143 15.49 -16.12 13.53
CA ALA A 143 16.71 -15.40 13.16
C ALA A 143 16.93 -14.10 13.95
N GLY A 144 16.00 -13.71 14.83
CA GLY A 144 16.07 -12.45 15.59
C GLY A 144 15.91 -11.18 14.73
N SER A 145 15.50 -11.31 13.46
CA SER A 145 15.28 -10.17 12.56
C SER A 145 14.01 -9.40 12.91
N VAL A 146 13.06 -10.07 13.57
CA VAL A 146 11.85 -9.44 14.12
C VAL A 146 11.55 -9.93 15.52
N GLU A 147 10.92 -9.07 16.33
CA GLU A 147 10.49 -9.40 17.69
C GLU A 147 9.09 -8.81 17.96
N ARG A 148 8.15 -9.65 18.40
CA ARG A 148 6.82 -9.20 18.81
C ARG A 148 6.89 -8.53 20.20
N ARG A 149 6.52 -7.25 20.30
CA ARG A 149 6.56 -6.51 21.58
C ARG A 149 5.32 -5.62 21.81
N PRO A 150 5.00 -5.23 23.06
CA PRO A 150 4.02 -4.18 23.33
C PRO A 150 4.42 -2.85 22.68
N GLY A 151 3.45 -2.08 22.20
CA GLY A 151 3.71 -0.77 21.56
C GLY A 151 2.86 -0.54 20.31
N ILE A 152 3.33 0.41 19.49
CA ILE A 152 2.71 0.84 18.23
C ILE A 152 3.67 0.60 17.06
N ALA A 153 3.14 0.17 15.93
CA ALA A 153 3.85 0.09 14.67
C ALA A 153 4.17 1.50 14.14
N ILE A 154 5.40 1.94 14.37
CA ILE A 154 5.94 3.21 13.87
C ILE A 154 7.31 2.97 13.19
N PRO A 155 7.70 3.80 12.21
CA PRO A 155 8.95 3.61 11.49
C PRO A 155 10.17 4.13 12.27
N THR A 156 9.97 4.97 13.28
CA THR A 156 11.01 5.68 14.03
C THR A 156 11.00 5.30 15.52
N ALA A 157 12.10 5.57 16.22
CA ALA A 157 12.12 5.50 17.70
C ALA A 157 11.46 6.73 18.36
N ASP A 158 11.34 7.84 17.63
CA ASP A 158 10.59 9.01 18.07
C ASP A 158 9.09 8.70 18.00
N VAL A 159 8.50 8.45 19.18
CA VAL A 159 7.08 8.12 19.32
C VAL A 159 6.16 9.27 18.94
N VAL A 160 6.59 10.52 19.12
CA VAL A 160 5.79 11.69 18.76
C VAL A 160 5.69 11.78 17.24
N ASP A 161 6.83 11.69 16.56
CA ASP A 161 6.90 11.69 15.10
C ASP A 161 6.17 10.48 14.50
N GLY A 162 6.36 9.30 15.11
CA GLY A 162 5.70 8.05 14.76
C GLY A 162 4.18 8.14 14.79
N LEU A 163 3.62 8.60 15.92
CA LEU A 163 2.16 8.70 16.10
C LEU A 163 1.53 9.81 15.26
N ALA A 164 2.20 10.95 15.13
CA ALA A 164 1.68 12.07 14.36
C ALA A 164 1.56 11.73 12.87
N HIS A 165 2.46 10.90 12.34
CA HIS A 165 2.52 10.65 10.91
C HIS A 165 2.09 9.23 10.51
N SER A 166 1.60 8.40 11.42
CA SER A 166 1.15 7.06 11.05
C SER A 166 -0.13 7.10 10.22
N THR A 167 -0.14 6.43 9.07
CA THR A 167 -1.37 6.22 8.28
C THR A 167 -2.00 4.84 8.52
N LEU A 168 -1.50 4.10 9.53
CA LEU A 168 -2.09 2.84 9.98
C LEU A 168 -3.36 3.07 10.82
N PHE A 169 -3.50 4.25 11.42
CA PHE A 169 -4.68 4.65 12.17
C PHE A 169 -5.01 6.12 11.96
N HIS A 170 -6.23 6.52 12.35
CA HIS A 170 -6.61 7.92 12.45
C HIS A 170 -7.23 8.21 13.81
N ALA A 171 -6.68 9.20 14.49
CA ALA A 171 -7.13 9.70 15.79
C ALA A 171 -7.11 11.25 15.78
N PRO A 172 -7.70 11.92 16.80
CA PRO A 172 -7.73 13.39 16.86
C PRO A 172 -6.34 14.06 16.77
N VAL A 173 -5.29 13.39 17.27
CA VAL A 173 -3.90 13.89 17.24
C VAL A 173 -3.15 13.62 15.93
N SER A 174 -3.71 12.82 15.01
CA SER A 174 -3.04 12.44 13.78
C SER A 174 -2.72 13.66 12.90
N GLY A 175 -1.53 13.72 12.34
CA GLY A 175 -1.02 14.84 11.55
C GLY A 175 -0.49 16.03 12.35
N ASP A 176 -0.53 15.98 13.69
CA ASP A 176 -0.10 17.08 14.57
C ASP A 176 0.84 16.59 15.68
N PRO A 177 2.17 16.75 15.50
CA PRO A 177 3.16 16.38 16.52
C PRO A 177 3.00 17.11 17.86
N ASP A 178 2.51 18.34 17.85
CA ASP A 178 2.33 19.13 19.08
C ASP A 178 1.12 18.62 19.87
N ALA A 179 0.03 18.27 19.17
CA ALA A 179 -1.13 17.61 19.78
C ALA A 179 -0.73 16.25 20.38
N VAL A 180 0.06 15.44 19.66
CA VAL A 180 0.58 14.17 20.19
C VAL A 180 1.40 14.41 21.46
N ARG A 181 2.36 15.34 21.42
CA ARG A 181 3.22 15.63 22.59
C ARG A 181 2.40 16.08 23.79
N SER A 182 1.41 16.93 23.57
CA SER A 182 0.49 17.37 24.62
C SER A 182 -0.32 16.22 25.20
N ALA A 183 -0.77 15.28 24.35
CA ALA A 183 -1.63 14.18 24.77
C ALA A 183 -0.88 13.08 25.54
N ILE A 184 0.34 12.73 25.10
CA ILE A 184 1.12 11.66 25.73
C ILE A 184 2.03 12.15 26.87
N GLY A 185 2.35 13.46 26.91
CA GLY A 185 3.10 14.07 28.00
C GLY A 185 4.44 13.38 28.28
N SER A 186 4.65 12.96 29.53
CA SER A 186 5.88 12.28 29.95
C SER A 186 6.10 10.91 29.29
N LEU A 187 5.04 10.29 28.74
CA LEU A 187 5.16 9.01 28.03
C LEU A 187 6.04 9.13 26.78
N ALA A 188 6.20 10.33 26.22
CA ALA A 188 7.07 10.59 25.06
C ALA A 188 8.53 10.19 25.29
N ALA A 189 9.01 10.26 26.54
CA ALA A 189 10.38 9.94 26.91
C ALA A 189 10.50 8.61 27.67
N ALA A 190 9.39 7.89 27.88
CA ALA A 190 9.37 6.63 28.60
C ALA A 190 9.73 5.46 27.67
N ASP A 191 10.40 4.45 28.22
CA ASP A 191 10.82 3.26 27.51
C ASP A 191 10.35 1.97 28.20
N GLY A 192 10.59 0.84 27.53
CA GLY A 192 10.22 -0.49 28.02
C GLY A 192 8.77 -0.90 27.76
N GLU A 193 8.46 -2.14 28.14
CA GLU A 193 7.16 -2.79 27.83
C GLU A 193 5.95 -2.06 28.43
N ARG A 194 6.12 -1.49 29.63
CA ARG A 194 5.06 -0.74 30.29
C ARG A 194 4.69 0.51 29.49
N ALA A 195 5.68 1.29 29.09
CA ALA A 195 5.48 2.47 28.25
C ALA A 195 4.84 2.08 26.91
N GLY A 196 5.30 0.98 26.29
CA GLY A 196 4.69 0.44 25.08
C GLY A 196 3.21 0.05 25.25
N THR A 197 2.84 -0.53 26.39
CA THR A 197 1.44 -0.90 26.71
C THR A 197 0.56 0.33 26.96
N GLU A 198 1.10 1.33 27.67
CA GLU A 198 0.40 2.59 27.92
C GLU A 198 0.19 3.37 26.61
N LEU A 199 1.18 3.36 25.70
CA LEU A 199 1.07 3.97 24.37
C LEU A 199 0.04 3.25 23.49
N ALA A 200 0.05 1.92 23.50
CA ALA A 200 -0.95 1.11 22.81
C ALA A 200 -2.37 1.41 23.29
N SER A 201 -2.53 1.52 24.61
CA SER A 201 -3.81 1.86 25.23
C SER A 201 -4.27 3.27 24.89
N PHE A 202 -3.35 4.24 24.88
CA PHE A 202 -3.65 5.61 24.46
C PHE A 202 -4.19 5.65 23.03
N VAL A 203 -3.51 5.01 22.07
CA VAL A 203 -3.95 5.01 20.67
C VAL A 203 -5.30 4.32 20.51
N ALA A 204 -5.48 3.15 21.13
CA ALA A 204 -6.75 2.42 21.06
C ALA A 204 -7.92 3.26 21.60
N LEU A 205 -7.73 3.93 22.74
CA LEU A 205 -8.75 4.81 23.33
C LEU A 205 -8.97 6.08 22.52
N ALA A 206 -7.93 6.67 21.95
CA ALA A 206 -8.04 7.87 21.11
C ALA A 206 -8.79 7.59 19.80
N VAL A 207 -8.62 6.41 19.22
CA VAL A 207 -9.36 5.97 18.03
C VAL A 207 -10.81 5.65 18.39
N ALA A 208 -11.04 4.81 19.40
CA ALA A 208 -12.39 4.36 19.77
C ALA A 208 -13.24 5.45 20.43
N GLY A 209 -12.59 6.46 21.04
CA GLY A 209 -13.26 7.58 21.70
C GLY A 209 -13.49 8.80 20.81
N ASP A 210 -13.12 8.74 19.53
CA ASP A 210 -13.42 9.79 18.56
C ASP A 210 -14.92 9.76 18.20
N ASP A 211 -15.58 10.93 18.22
CA ASP A 211 -17.03 11.06 18.00
C ASP A 211 -17.48 10.61 16.60
N GLU A 212 -16.59 10.68 15.61
CA GLU A 212 -16.84 10.24 14.23
C GLU A 212 -16.36 8.80 13.99
N SER A 213 -15.89 8.09 15.03
CA SER A 213 -15.46 6.70 14.92
C SER A 213 -16.63 5.75 14.65
N THR A 214 -16.31 4.57 14.12
CA THR A 214 -17.27 3.49 13.88
C THR A 214 -16.78 2.22 14.60
N PRO A 215 -17.63 1.20 14.80
CA PRO A 215 -17.16 -0.07 15.39
C PRO A 215 -15.94 -0.66 14.66
N ARG A 216 -15.88 -0.49 13.34
CA ARG A 216 -14.75 -0.93 12.48
C ARG A 216 -13.42 -0.29 12.87
N SER A 217 -13.44 0.89 13.46
CA SER A 217 -12.23 1.61 13.88
C SER A 217 -11.47 0.86 14.97
N ALA A 218 -12.18 0.13 15.83
CA ALA A 218 -11.58 -0.72 16.86
C ALA A 218 -10.84 -1.92 16.24
N ASP A 219 -11.38 -2.53 15.18
CA ASP A 219 -10.71 -3.63 14.47
C ASP A 219 -9.52 -3.10 13.64
N ALA A 220 -9.69 -1.94 12.99
CA ALA A 220 -8.67 -1.37 12.14
C ALA A 220 -7.41 -0.95 12.91
N VAL A 221 -7.56 -0.40 14.12
CA VAL A 221 -6.42 0.04 14.94
C VAL A 221 -5.56 -1.14 15.41
N GLU A 222 -6.10 -2.36 15.52
CA GLU A 222 -5.33 -3.55 15.93
C GLU A 222 -4.09 -3.79 15.07
N ARG A 223 -4.15 -3.43 13.78
CA ARG A 223 -3.02 -3.55 12.84
C ARG A 223 -1.80 -2.73 13.27
N ALA A 224 -2.00 -1.67 14.05
CA ALA A 224 -0.94 -0.84 14.57
C ALA A 224 -0.46 -1.31 15.96
N LEU A 225 -1.18 -2.19 16.66
CA LEU A 225 -0.87 -2.60 18.02
C LEU A 225 0.01 -3.86 18.07
N ARG A 226 0.80 -3.99 19.13
CA ARG A 226 1.76 -5.10 19.32
C ARG A 226 2.61 -5.34 18.06
N PRO A 227 3.44 -4.37 17.65
CA PRO A 227 4.21 -4.47 16.43
C PRO A 227 5.27 -5.58 16.50
N TYR A 228 5.72 -5.98 15.32
CA TYR A 228 6.99 -6.66 15.13
C TYR A 228 8.09 -5.60 15.01
N ALA A 229 8.91 -5.46 16.05
CA ALA A 229 10.11 -4.64 16.03
C ALA A 229 11.16 -5.24 15.10
N THR A 230 12.01 -4.40 14.54
CA THR A 230 13.08 -4.80 13.60
C THR A 230 14.41 -4.24 14.09
N PRO A 231 15.11 -4.93 15.01
CA PRO A 231 16.30 -4.41 15.70
C PRO A 231 17.40 -3.90 14.77
N ASP A 232 17.65 -4.64 13.68
CA ASP A 232 18.67 -4.32 12.68
C ASP A 232 18.07 -3.84 11.34
N GLY A 233 16.76 -3.54 11.32
CA GLY A 233 16.03 -3.16 10.12
C GLY A 233 16.16 -1.68 9.74
N PRO A 234 15.72 -1.30 8.53
CA PRO A 234 15.77 0.10 8.06
C PRO A 234 14.80 1.04 8.80
N THR A 235 13.86 0.49 9.57
CA THR A 235 12.87 1.19 10.39
C THR A 235 12.71 0.48 11.72
N ALA A 236 12.04 1.09 12.69
CA ALA A 236 11.87 0.52 14.03
C ALA A 236 10.91 -0.69 14.10
N THR A 237 9.96 -0.79 13.15
CA THR A 237 8.98 -1.89 13.10
C THR A 237 8.64 -2.30 11.67
N VAL A 238 8.16 -3.53 11.49
CA VAL A 238 7.63 -4.04 10.21
C VAL A 238 6.45 -3.20 9.72
N GLY A 239 5.49 -2.87 10.61
CA GLY A 239 4.34 -2.05 10.24
C GLY A 239 4.72 -0.61 9.93
N GLY A 240 5.74 -0.06 10.60
CA GLY A 240 6.34 1.22 10.24
C GLY A 240 6.97 1.21 8.84
N LEU A 241 7.70 0.15 8.48
CA LEU A 241 8.23 -0.01 7.13
C LEU A 241 7.10 -0.06 6.11
N ALA A 242 6.04 -0.81 6.40
CA ALA A 242 4.87 -0.93 5.53
C ALA A 242 4.19 0.42 5.26
N ASP A 243 4.02 1.23 6.31
CA ASP A 243 3.44 2.58 6.23
C ASP A 243 4.32 3.50 5.36
N VAL A 244 5.64 3.48 5.58
CA VAL A 244 6.60 4.24 4.78
C VAL A 244 6.60 3.80 3.31
N LEU A 245 6.63 2.50 3.04
CA LEU A 245 6.60 1.94 1.67
C LEU A 245 5.34 2.39 0.93
N ASN A 246 4.18 2.34 1.59
CA ASN A 246 2.92 2.78 1.01
C ASN A 246 2.94 4.27 0.65
N ALA A 247 3.44 5.13 1.54
CA ALA A 247 3.50 6.56 1.28
C ALA A 247 4.52 6.90 0.17
N VAL A 248 5.75 6.39 0.28
CA VAL A 248 6.85 6.76 -0.63
C VAL A 248 6.65 6.21 -2.04
N ALA A 249 5.99 5.06 -2.22
CA ALA A 249 5.62 4.53 -3.53
C ALA A 249 4.77 5.52 -4.35
N ARG A 250 3.96 6.34 -3.67
CA ARG A 250 3.03 7.30 -4.25
C ARG A 250 3.64 8.70 -4.38
N GLU A 251 4.44 9.11 -3.41
CA GLU A 251 5.02 10.46 -3.36
C GLU A 251 6.32 10.59 -4.16
N ARG A 252 7.21 9.60 -4.04
CA ARG A 252 8.58 9.60 -4.57
C ARG A 252 9.00 8.20 -5.05
N PRO A 253 8.49 7.71 -6.19
CA PRO A 253 8.69 6.33 -6.60
C PRO A 253 10.16 5.92 -6.81
N GLY A 254 11.03 6.84 -7.23
CA GLY A 254 12.47 6.59 -7.33
C GLY A 254 13.12 6.32 -5.95
N THR A 255 12.75 7.09 -4.92
CA THR A 255 13.18 6.85 -3.53
C THR A 255 12.62 5.53 -3.02
N ALA A 256 11.39 5.21 -3.37
CA ALA A 256 10.72 3.97 -3.03
C ALA A 256 11.49 2.75 -3.54
N VAL A 257 11.89 2.77 -4.82
CA VAL A 257 12.72 1.72 -5.44
C VAL A 257 14.09 1.62 -4.77
N ALA A 258 14.76 2.75 -4.50
CA ALA A 258 16.05 2.74 -3.82
C ALA A 258 15.97 2.08 -2.42
N LEU A 259 14.94 2.43 -1.64
CA LEU A 259 14.67 1.86 -0.32
C LEU A 259 14.43 0.35 -0.40
N ALA A 260 13.50 -0.10 -1.27
CA ALA A 260 13.18 -1.52 -1.45
C ALA A 260 14.40 -2.34 -1.89
N LEU A 261 15.26 -1.77 -2.74
CA LEU A 261 16.49 -2.41 -3.18
C LEU A 261 17.60 -2.42 -2.12
N GLY A 262 17.45 -1.70 -1.01
CA GLY A 262 18.46 -1.62 0.06
C GLY A 262 19.63 -0.66 -0.24
N HIS A 263 19.46 0.29 -1.17
CA HIS A 263 20.51 1.27 -1.52
C HIS A 263 20.43 2.55 -0.67
N GLY A 264 19.79 2.48 0.49
CA GLY A 264 19.53 3.63 1.36
C GLY A 264 18.32 4.47 0.95
N GLY A 265 18.32 5.75 1.32
CA GLY A 265 17.20 6.66 1.08
C GLY A 265 16.15 6.71 2.20
N THR A 266 16.42 6.08 3.35
CA THR A 266 15.50 6.06 4.51
C THR A 266 15.06 7.45 4.94
N ASP A 267 15.98 8.41 5.08
CA ASP A 267 15.63 9.79 5.47
C ASP A 267 14.69 10.45 4.46
N ALA A 268 14.98 10.30 3.17
CA ALA A 268 14.14 10.86 2.10
C ALA A 268 12.76 10.17 2.03
N ALA A 269 12.68 8.89 2.40
CA ALA A 269 11.44 8.13 2.49
C ALA A 269 10.61 8.56 3.71
N LEU A 270 11.24 8.77 4.87
CA LEU A 270 10.58 9.28 6.07
C LEU A 270 10.04 10.69 5.85
N GLU A 271 10.78 11.58 5.18
CA GLU A 271 10.29 12.92 4.81
C GLU A 271 9.07 12.86 3.88
N ALA A 272 9.08 11.93 2.92
CA ALA A 272 7.93 11.70 2.04
C ALA A 272 6.72 11.17 2.81
N TRP A 273 6.93 10.21 3.72
CA TRP A 273 5.91 9.66 4.60
C TRP A 273 5.29 10.72 5.51
N ARG A 274 6.10 11.54 6.17
CA ARG A 274 5.62 12.67 7.00
C ARG A 274 4.75 13.65 6.21
N THR A 275 5.20 14.00 5.00
CA THR A 275 4.45 14.90 4.11
C THR A 275 3.13 14.29 3.68
N HIS A 276 3.15 13.01 3.29
CA HIS A 276 1.97 12.26 2.90
C HIS A 276 0.94 12.21 4.04
N ALA A 277 1.37 11.79 5.24
CA ALA A 277 0.50 11.63 6.39
C ALA A 277 -0.17 12.93 6.82
N ARG A 278 0.60 14.03 6.93
CA ARG A 278 0.01 15.36 7.25
C ARG A 278 -1.05 15.75 6.23
N THR A 279 -0.74 15.56 4.95
CA THR A 279 -1.65 15.90 3.85
C THR A 279 -2.94 15.10 3.93
N VAL A 280 -2.85 13.77 4.11
CA VAL A 280 -4.01 12.88 4.16
C VAL A 280 -4.84 13.09 5.43
N HIS A 281 -4.23 13.23 6.61
CA HIS A 281 -4.99 13.49 7.84
C HIS A 281 -5.67 14.85 7.83
N THR A 282 -5.02 15.87 7.26
CA THR A 282 -5.62 17.19 7.08
C THR A 282 -6.80 17.11 6.13
N ALA A 283 -6.63 16.42 5.00
CA ALA A 283 -7.70 16.17 4.05
C ALA A 283 -8.88 15.45 4.71
N LEU A 284 -8.65 14.38 5.47
CA LEU A 284 -9.72 13.63 6.12
C LEU A 284 -10.55 14.48 7.08
N ARG A 285 -9.92 15.41 7.80
CA ARG A 285 -10.62 16.36 8.68
C ARG A 285 -11.38 17.47 7.94
N ALA A 286 -10.83 17.95 6.82
CA ALA A 286 -11.37 19.10 6.11
C ALA A 286 -12.38 18.73 5.02
N SER A 287 -12.45 17.46 4.62
CA SER A 287 -13.25 17.01 3.48
C SER A 287 -14.75 17.08 3.75
N HIS A 288 -15.51 17.34 2.69
CA HIS A 288 -16.97 17.26 2.73
C HIS A 288 -17.41 15.82 2.52
N THR A 289 -18.17 15.27 3.48
CA THR A 289 -18.62 13.88 3.44
C THR A 289 -20.10 13.77 3.13
N GLY A 290 -20.52 12.64 2.56
CA GLY A 290 -21.92 12.32 2.30
C GLY A 290 -22.18 10.82 2.31
N ARG A 291 -23.35 10.41 2.81
CA ARG A 291 -23.78 9.01 2.86
C ARG A 291 -24.85 8.72 1.82
N TYR A 292 -24.65 7.65 1.07
CA TYR A 292 -25.50 7.23 -0.02
C TYR A 292 -25.60 5.70 -0.03
N ASP A 293 -26.58 5.13 0.67
CA ASP A 293 -27.03 3.73 0.56
C ASP A 293 -25.94 2.74 0.08
N GLY A 294 -25.03 2.35 0.98
CA GLY A 294 -23.89 1.49 0.69
C GLY A 294 -22.56 2.21 0.40
N VAL A 295 -22.60 3.53 0.16
CA VAL A 295 -21.43 4.34 -0.25
C VAL A 295 -21.26 5.57 0.63
N PHE A 296 -20.04 5.77 1.14
CA PHE A 296 -19.62 6.99 1.82
C PHE A 296 -18.70 7.80 0.90
N ALA A 297 -19.15 8.97 0.47
CA ALA A 297 -18.38 9.84 -0.39
C ALA A 297 -17.58 10.85 0.44
N VAL A 298 -16.31 11.05 0.08
CA VAL A 298 -15.40 12.03 0.65
C VAL A 298 -14.92 12.94 -0.48
N ARG A 299 -15.31 14.21 -0.45
CA ARG A 299 -14.88 15.20 -1.44
C ARG A 299 -13.73 16.00 -0.88
N SER A 300 -12.61 15.99 -1.60
CA SER A 300 -11.37 16.57 -1.11
C SER A 300 -10.55 17.19 -2.21
N ASP A 301 -9.96 18.34 -1.93
CA ASP A 301 -8.98 19.00 -2.82
C ASP A 301 -7.58 18.38 -2.68
N VAL A 302 -7.48 17.17 -2.11
CA VAL A 302 -6.20 16.48 -1.84
C VAL A 302 -5.55 15.99 -3.14
N GLY A 303 -4.94 16.91 -3.87
CA GLY A 303 -4.32 16.59 -5.16
C GLY A 303 -4.61 17.56 -6.30
N ALA A 304 -5.01 18.81 -6.00
CA ALA A 304 -5.09 19.86 -7.02
C ALA A 304 -3.74 20.20 -7.71
N ASP A 305 -2.63 19.61 -7.25
CA ASP A 305 -1.30 19.67 -7.89
C ASP A 305 -0.92 18.29 -8.52
N GLU A 306 -0.61 18.30 -9.83
CA GLU A 306 -0.11 17.20 -10.69
C GLU A 306 -0.68 15.78 -10.43
N ASP A 307 -1.57 15.34 -11.33
CA ASP A 307 -2.39 14.11 -11.41
C ASP A 307 -1.82 12.79 -10.84
N ALA A 308 -0.50 12.59 -10.81
CA ALA A 308 0.09 11.31 -10.40
C ALA A 308 0.11 11.10 -8.88
N ARG A 309 0.32 12.17 -8.09
CA ARG A 309 0.36 12.07 -6.62
C ARG A 309 -1.04 12.11 -6.01
N ALA A 310 -1.96 12.83 -6.66
CA ALA A 310 -3.37 12.93 -6.28
C ALA A 310 -4.01 11.55 -6.08
N ALA A 311 -3.87 10.68 -7.08
CA ALA A 311 -4.33 9.28 -7.03
C ALA A 311 -3.89 8.53 -5.77
N GLY A 312 -2.61 8.66 -5.41
CA GLY A 312 -2.07 7.98 -4.24
C GLY A 312 -2.61 8.53 -2.92
N ARG A 313 -2.74 9.85 -2.79
CA ARG A 313 -3.29 10.51 -1.59
C ARG A 313 -4.78 10.25 -1.43
N LEU A 314 -5.55 10.27 -2.52
CA LEU A 314 -6.97 9.90 -2.54
C LEU A 314 -7.16 8.44 -2.10
N GLY A 315 -6.29 7.52 -2.54
CA GLY A 315 -6.33 6.13 -2.08
C GLY A 315 -6.14 5.99 -0.56
N ALA A 316 -5.15 6.68 0.00
CA ALA A 316 -4.95 6.70 1.45
C ALA A 316 -6.11 7.36 2.20
N LEU A 317 -6.68 8.42 1.64
CA LEU A 317 -7.87 9.10 2.18
C LEU A 317 -9.09 8.17 2.19
N ALA A 318 -9.39 7.49 1.08
CA ALA A 318 -10.49 6.54 0.97
C ALA A 318 -10.34 5.38 1.97
N ARG A 319 -9.12 4.83 2.10
CA ARG A 319 -8.81 3.77 3.06
C ARG A 319 -9.01 4.21 4.51
N LEU A 320 -8.46 5.37 4.89
CA LEU A 320 -8.60 5.89 6.26
C LEU A 320 -10.05 6.28 6.57
N ALA A 321 -10.77 6.89 5.63
CA ALA A 321 -12.19 7.15 5.79
C ALA A 321 -12.98 5.84 5.94
N ARG A 322 -12.66 4.81 5.16
CA ARG A 322 -13.28 3.47 5.30
C ARG A 322 -13.05 2.90 6.69
N ASP A 323 -11.82 2.93 7.20
CA ASP A 323 -11.48 2.32 8.49
C ASP A 323 -11.98 3.15 9.70
N PHE A 324 -11.98 4.49 9.61
CA PHE A 324 -12.11 5.36 10.78
C PHE A 324 -13.31 6.31 10.78
N ARG A 325 -14.05 6.44 9.68
CA ARG A 325 -15.17 7.41 9.54
C ARG A 325 -16.44 6.82 8.95
N SER A 326 -16.31 5.86 8.04
CA SER A 326 -17.42 5.38 7.24
C SER A 326 -18.18 4.24 7.92
N PRO A 327 -19.50 4.39 8.16
CA PRO A 327 -20.34 3.26 8.52
C PRO A 327 -20.71 2.39 7.31
N GLU A 328 -20.46 2.87 6.08
CA GLU A 328 -20.77 2.16 4.85
C GLU A 328 -19.64 1.17 4.48
N PRO A 329 -19.94 0.09 3.72
CA PRO A 329 -18.94 -0.89 3.30
C PRO A 329 -18.00 -0.34 2.22
N LEU A 330 -18.42 0.65 1.43
CA LEU A 330 -17.64 1.24 0.35
C LEU A 330 -17.45 2.74 0.57
N VAL A 331 -16.23 3.21 0.32
CA VAL A 331 -15.85 4.62 0.37
C VAL A 331 -15.30 5.05 -0.97
N VAL A 332 -15.74 6.22 -1.45
CA VAL A 332 -15.13 6.90 -2.59
C VAL A 332 -14.55 8.24 -2.16
N ALA A 333 -13.25 8.44 -2.38
CA ALA A 333 -12.61 9.74 -2.28
C ALA A 333 -12.55 10.37 -3.68
N LEU A 334 -13.25 11.49 -3.85
CA LEU A 334 -13.35 12.25 -5.09
C LEU A 334 -12.40 13.45 -5.03
N GLY A 335 -11.55 13.56 -6.05
CA GLY A 335 -10.80 14.77 -6.37
C GLY A 335 -11.06 15.18 -7.83
N GLU A 336 -10.28 16.14 -8.33
CA GLU A 336 -10.43 16.67 -9.69
C GLU A 336 -10.03 15.61 -10.75
N GLY A 337 -11.03 15.00 -11.40
CA GLY A 337 -10.84 14.00 -12.46
C GLY A 337 -10.21 12.67 -12.04
N VAL A 338 -10.06 12.43 -10.73
CA VAL A 338 -9.52 11.19 -10.15
C VAL A 338 -10.37 10.78 -8.95
N ALA A 339 -10.74 9.50 -8.90
CA ALA A 339 -11.42 8.91 -7.76
C ALA A 339 -10.63 7.72 -7.24
N ALA A 340 -10.61 7.57 -5.92
CA ALA A 340 -10.11 6.36 -5.28
C ALA A 340 -11.23 5.70 -4.48
N VAL A 341 -11.37 4.39 -4.64
CA VAL A 341 -12.40 3.58 -4.01
C VAL A 341 -11.75 2.61 -3.02
N SER A 342 -12.30 2.50 -1.82
CA SER A 342 -11.92 1.49 -0.84
C SER A 342 -13.16 0.78 -0.30
N ALA A 343 -13.15 -0.55 -0.36
CA ALA A 343 -14.22 -1.41 0.10
C ALA A 343 -13.74 -2.35 1.22
N THR A 344 -14.66 -2.75 2.10
CA THR A 344 -14.35 -3.69 3.19
C THR A 344 -14.11 -5.11 2.71
N GLU A 345 -14.83 -5.53 1.67
CA GLU A 345 -14.78 -6.90 1.16
C GLU A 345 -14.53 -6.93 -0.35
N SER A 346 -15.38 -6.26 -1.13
CA SER A 346 -15.29 -6.22 -2.59
C SER A 346 -16.07 -5.03 -3.17
N GLY A 347 -16.01 -4.82 -4.49
CA GLY A 347 -16.75 -3.78 -5.23
C GLY A 347 -15.92 -2.55 -5.60
N ALA A 348 -14.68 -2.44 -5.16
CA ALA A 348 -13.82 -1.30 -5.53
C ALA A 348 -13.45 -1.33 -7.02
N SER A 349 -13.10 -2.50 -7.56
CA SER A 349 -12.84 -2.70 -8.99
C SER A 349 -14.06 -2.40 -9.84
N ASP A 350 -15.22 -2.89 -9.42
CA ASP A 350 -16.48 -2.78 -10.18
C ASP A 350 -16.94 -1.32 -10.23
N ALA A 351 -16.81 -0.59 -9.11
CA ALA A 351 -17.03 0.85 -9.04
C ALA A 351 -16.06 1.62 -9.97
N ALA A 352 -14.77 1.28 -9.94
CA ALA A 352 -13.78 1.93 -10.79
C ALA A 352 -14.02 1.66 -12.28
N GLU A 353 -14.42 0.44 -12.63
CA GLU A 353 -14.80 0.07 -14.00
C GLU A 353 -16.04 0.84 -14.48
N ALA A 354 -17.09 0.93 -13.65
CA ALA A 354 -18.29 1.70 -13.96
C ALA A 354 -17.93 3.18 -14.24
N ILE A 355 -17.15 3.80 -13.34
CA ILE A 355 -16.70 5.18 -13.52
C ILE A 355 -15.90 5.36 -14.82
N ALA A 356 -14.95 4.44 -15.09
CA ALA A 356 -14.12 4.51 -16.28
C ALA A 356 -14.94 4.33 -17.57
N SER A 357 -15.98 3.50 -17.53
CA SER A 357 -16.83 3.23 -18.70
C SER A 357 -17.80 4.37 -19.03
N GLU A 358 -18.30 5.07 -18.01
CA GLU A 358 -19.34 6.08 -18.17
C GLU A 358 -18.78 7.52 -18.27
N PHE A 359 -17.71 7.81 -17.53
CA PHE A 359 -17.23 9.18 -17.34
C PHE A 359 -15.80 9.41 -17.84
N ALA A 360 -15.12 8.41 -18.41
CA ALA A 360 -13.79 8.59 -18.96
C ALA A 360 -13.78 8.47 -20.49
N THR A 361 -13.02 9.33 -21.16
CA THR A 361 -12.90 9.34 -22.62
C THR A 361 -11.45 9.21 -23.09
N GLY A 362 -11.24 8.44 -24.16
CA GLY A 362 -9.93 8.28 -24.80
C GLY A 362 -8.85 7.78 -23.85
N GLU A 363 -7.71 8.46 -23.82
CA GLU A 363 -6.55 8.09 -22.97
C GLU A 363 -6.79 8.29 -21.46
N ARG A 364 -7.92 8.89 -21.04
CA ARG A 364 -8.32 9.01 -19.63
C ARG A 364 -9.09 7.79 -19.10
N ALA A 365 -9.55 6.90 -19.97
CA ALA A 365 -10.22 5.65 -19.57
C ALA A 365 -9.17 4.67 -19.00
N ALA A 366 -8.73 4.95 -17.78
CA ALA A 366 -7.71 4.20 -17.09
C ALA A 366 -8.12 4.04 -15.62
N TRP A 367 -8.23 2.79 -15.21
CA TRP A 367 -8.35 2.41 -13.81
C TRP A 367 -7.40 1.26 -13.50
N THR A 368 -7.04 1.12 -12.22
CA THR A 368 -6.28 -0.01 -11.70
C THR A 368 -6.75 -0.30 -10.29
N GLY A 369 -6.71 -1.56 -9.87
CA GLY A 369 -7.09 -1.90 -8.51
C GLY A 369 -7.23 -3.38 -8.28
N THR A 370 -7.76 -3.67 -7.09
CA THR A 370 -8.18 -4.97 -6.59
C THR A 370 -9.68 -4.89 -6.27
N PRO A 371 -10.31 -6.00 -5.84
CA PRO A 371 -11.68 -5.96 -5.35
C PRO A 371 -11.90 -4.99 -4.17
N THR A 372 -10.87 -4.68 -3.37
CA THR A 372 -10.98 -3.86 -2.15
C THR A 372 -10.41 -2.45 -2.29
N GLU A 373 -9.52 -2.19 -3.24
CA GLU A 373 -8.94 -0.86 -3.47
C GLU A 373 -8.77 -0.59 -4.95
N ALA A 374 -9.28 0.53 -5.45
CA ALA A 374 -9.11 0.90 -6.85
C ALA A 374 -8.93 2.41 -7.01
N VAL A 375 -8.28 2.81 -8.10
CA VAL A 375 -8.17 4.21 -8.51
C VAL A 375 -8.53 4.31 -9.98
N VAL A 376 -9.29 5.34 -10.32
CA VAL A 376 -9.81 5.60 -11.66
C VAL A 376 -9.65 7.07 -12.02
N ARG A 377 -9.33 7.33 -13.29
CA ARG A 377 -9.46 8.67 -13.88
C ARG A 377 -10.79 8.82 -14.60
N PHE A 378 -11.36 10.01 -14.53
CA PHE A 378 -12.62 10.37 -15.19
C PHE A 378 -12.57 11.84 -15.64
N ASP A 379 -13.60 12.28 -16.36
CA ASP A 379 -13.74 13.66 -16.78
C ASP A 379 -13.97 14.58 -15.56
N PRO A 380 -13.09 15.56 -15.28
CA PRO A 380 -13.24 16.47 -14.14
C PRO A 380 -14.53 17.31 -14.20
N ASP A 381 -15.16 17.45 -15.37
CA ASP A 381 -16.44 18.15 -15.52
C ASP A 381 -17.66 17.27 -15.17
N ALA A 382 -17.47 15.96 -14.91
CA ALA A 382 -18.53 15.07 -14.48
C ALA A 382 -19.04 15.47 -13.09
N ALA A 383 -20.37 15.52 -12.92
CA ALA A 383 -20.95 15.86 -11.64
C ALA A 383 -20.74 14.73 -10.62
N ASP A 384 -20.22 15.06 -9.43
CA ASP A 384 -20.02 14.11 -8.33
C ASP A 384 -21.24 13.23 -8.04
N ALA A 385 -22.45 13.80 -8.15
CA ALA A 385 -23.69 13.09 -7.89
C ALA A 385 -23.92 11.94 -8.88
N ASP A 386 -23.57 12.14 -10.16
CA ASP A 386 -23.71 11.14 -11.21
C ASP A 386 -22.65 10.04 -11.04
N VAL A 387 -21.41 10.42 -10.72
CA VAL A 387 -20.32 9.48 -10.39
C VAL A 387 -20.72 8.58 -9.21
N ILE A 388 -21.26 9.17 -8.13
CA ILE A 388 -21.73 8.40 -6.96
C ILE A 388 -22.91 7.50 -7.31
N ALA A 389 -23.82 7.93 -8.19
CA ALA A 389 -24.94 7.12 -8.64
C ALA A 389 -24.47 5.87 -9.39
N ALA A 390 -23.53 6.03 -10.34
CA ALA A 390 -22.96 4.90 -11.09
C ALA A 390 -22.28 3.88 -10.19
N ILE A 391 -21.51 4.33 -9.18
CA ILE A 391 -20.90 3.43 -8.18
C ILE A 391 -21.98 2.59 -7.50
N ARG A 392 -23.06 3.22 -7.02
CA ARG A 392 -24.13 2.52 -6.31
C ARG A 392 -24.86 1.51 -7.18
N GLU A 393 -24.99 1.78 -8.48
CA GLU A 393 -25.62 0.85 -9.42
C GLU A 393 -24.72 -0.36 -9.69
N ALA A 394 -23.41 -0.15 -9.77
CA ALA A 394 -22.43 -1.21 -10.00
C ALA A 394 -22.22 -2.13 -8.79
N THR A 395 -22.35 -1.62 -7.56
CA THR A 395 -21.98 -2.35 -6.33
C THR A 395 -23.18 -2.86 -5.54
N ARG A 396 -24.35 -2.96 -6.18
CA ARG A 396 -25.62 -3.32 -5.54
C ARG A 396 -25.88 -4.81 -5.42
#